data_AF-A0AAU7CGL9-F1
#
_entry.id   AF-A0AAU7CGL9-F1
#
_cell.length_a   1.000
_cell.length_b   1.000
_cell.length_c   1.000
_cell.angle_alpha   90.00
_cell.angle_beta   90.00
_cell.angle_gamma   90.00
#
_symmetry.space_group_name_H-M   'P 1'
#
loop_
_entity.id
_entity.type
_entity.pdbx_description
1 polymer ?
#
loop_
_entity_poly.entity_id
_entity_poly.type
_entity_poly.pdbx_seq_one_letter_code
_entity_poly.pdbx_strand_id
1 'polypeptide(L)'
;MKSHDNPEQIHRLEDRLKRRDTARIYPFRPDPAEAFTTVSDHHVAENPPAWLHTPARIHWPEGAAYQYRLGRHRLALTTSGVAGHHETDVAQAEAEFALVVEGPLLVLGARFGETMPWAWARPYHWYFTAPAKRVVPASIALTPRTYARLWATLWITLVDDRNGRVRVRRAVALRPEFTHTLHGVLRAQALRPFQGPTVQRALERLHEALPVLGLRACVRTRCAAVSEPMSRWAVTEAERDKTKSHILSRQRK
;
A
#
# COMPACT_ATOMS: atom_id res chain seq x y z
N MET A 1 24.07 7.28 38.42
CA MET A 1 23.51 7.54 37.07
C MET A 1 22.02 7.80 37.21
N LYS A 2 21.57 9.07 37.18
CA LYS A 2 20.15 9.43 37.21
C LYS A 2 19.65 9.49 35.76
N SER A 3 18.84 8.52 35.34
CA SER A 3 18.16 8.54 34.05
C SER A 3 17.00 9.54 34.14
N HIS A 4 17.14 10.71 33.54
CA HIS A 4 16.06 11.64 33.33
C HIS A 4 15.41 11.34 31.96
N ASP A 5 14.51 10.37 31.94
CA ASP A 5 13.51 10.30 30.88
C ASP A 5 12.45 11.35 31.20
N ASN A 6 12.51 12.48 30.51
CA ASN A 6 11.57 13.57 30.66
C ASN A 6 10.37 13.33 29.72
N PRO A 7 9.19 12.92 30.25
CA PRO A 7 8.02 12.63 29.42
C PRO A 7 7.53 13.82 28.58
N GLU A 8 7.88 15.06 28.97
CA GLU A 8 7.58 16.24 28.15
C GLU A 8 8.35 16.27 26.82
N GLN A 9 9.55 15.70 26.76
CA GLN A 9 10.31 15.66 25.50
C GLN A 9 9.66 14.73 24.47
N ILE A 10 9.03 13.63 24.93
CA ILE A 10 8.35 12.68 24.06
C ILE A 10 7.11 13.34 23.44
N HIS A 11 6.26 13.99 24.22
CA HIS A 11 5.08 14.67 23.68
C HIS A 11 5.43 15.86 22.76
N ARG A 12 6.49 16.62 23.06
CA ARG A 12 6.95 17.70 22.15
C ARG A 12 7.49 17.18 20.82
N LEU A 13 8.06 15.97 20.79
CA LEU A 13 8.52 15.31 19.57
C LEU A 13 7.33 14.81 18.72
N GLU A 14 6.32 14.22 19.35
CA GLU A 14 5.08 13.78 18.68
C GLU A 14 4.34 14.97 18.03
N ASP A 15 4.22 16.09 18.74
CA ASP A 15 3.56 17.29 18.20
C ASP A 15 4.37 17.97 17.09
N ARG A 16 5.71 17.91 17.14
CA ARG A 16 6.56 18.41 16.05
C ARG A 16 6.50 17.53 14.80
N LEU A 17 6.37 16.21 14.98
CA LEU A 17 6.21 15.27 13.86
C LEU A 17 4.84 15.48 13.18
N LYS A 18 3.76 15.61 13.96
CA LYS A 18 2.41 15.95 13.45
C LYS A 18 2.40 17.23 12.59
N ARG A 19 3.15 18.27 12.99
CA ARG A 19 3.23 19.55 12.25
C ARG A 19 4.12 19.50 11.00
N ARG A 20 5.12 18.61 10.94
CA ARG A 20 6.03 18.50 9.78
C ARG A 20 5.41 17.73 8.62
N ASP A 21 4.55 16.76 8.89
CA ASP A 21 3.86 16.02 7.82
C ASP A 21 2.76 16.85 7.14
N THR A 22 2.20 17.86 7.83
CA THR A 22 1.21 18.76 7.22
C THR A 22 1.82 19.68 6.14
N ALA A 23 3.13 19.96 6.20
CA ALA A 23 3.81 20.89 5.28
C ALA A 23 4.29 20.25 3.96
N ARG A 24 4.12 18.93 3.78
CA ARG A 24 4.47 18.19 2.55
C ARG A 24 3.26 17.55 1.87
N ILE A 25 2.06 18.03 2.17
CA ILE A 25 0.83 17.62 1.50
C ILE A 25 0.75 18.39 0.17
N TYR A 26 1.40 17.86 -0.87
CA TYR A 26 0.92 18.13 -2.22
C TYR A 26 -0.48 17.53 -2.34
N PRO A 27 -1.49 18.25 -2.84
CA PRO A 27 -2.77 17.65 -3.17
C PRO A 27 -2.51 16.58 -4.23
N PHE A 28 -2.58 15.32 -3.80
CA PHE A 28 -2.41 14.17 -4.67
C PHE A 28 -3.59 14.13 -5.64
N ARG A 29 -3.29 14.18 -6.94
CA ARG A 29 -4.26 13.92 -8.00
C ARG A 29 -4.26 12.41 -8.24
N PRO A 30 -5.32 11.66 -7.92
CA PRO A 30 -5.44 10.31 -8.46
C PRO A 30 -5.43 10.43 -9.99
N ASP A 31 -4.69 9.55 -10.64
CA ASP A 31 -4.73 9.42 -12.09
C ASP A 31 -6.08 8.76 -12.43
N PRO A 32 -7.03 9.45 -13.10
CA PRO A 32 -8.35 8.91 -13.37
C PRO A 32 -8.33 7.69 -14.32
N ALA A 33 -7.18 7.38 -14.91
CA ALA A 33 -7.00 6.25 -15.83
C ALA A 33 -6.63 4.91 -15.15
N GLU A 34 -6.44 4.84 -13.82
CA GLU A 34 -6.09 3.59 -13.13
C GLU A 34 -7.26 3.01 -12.27
N ALA A 35 -8.51 3.29 -12.64
CA ALA A 35 -9.58 2.33 -12.38
C ALA A 35 -9.25 1.08 -13.20
N PHE A 36 -9.36 -0.12 -12.63
CA PHE A 36 -9.09 -1.39 -13.31
C PHE A 36 -9.73 -1.42 -14.71
N THR A 37 -8.95 -1.09 -15.73
CA THR A 37 -9.39 -1.10 -17.12
C THR A 37 -9.15 -2.50 -17.64
N THR A 38 -10.23 -3.19 -17.98
CA THR A 38 -10.22 -4.22 -19.03
C THR A 38 -9.53 -3.62 -20.25
N VAL A 39 -8.38 -4.19 -20.58
CA VAL A 39 -7.52 -3.77 -21.69
C VAL A 39 -8.27 -3.91 -23.01
N SER A 40 -8.50 -2.79 -23.67
CA SER A 40 -8.55 -2.73 -25.13
C SER A 40 -8.03 -1.37 -25.53
N ASP A 41 -6.79 -1.37 -26.03
CA ASP A 41 -6.32 -0.34 -26.94
C ASP A 41 -5.29 -0.96 -27.89
N HIS A 42 -5.62 -0.87 -29.18
CA HIS A 42 -4.70 -1.09 -30.28
C HIS A 42 -3.87 0.19 -30.44
N HIS A 43 -2.55 0.13 -30.25
CA HIS A 43 -1.55 0.71 -31.17
C HIS A 43 -0.11 0.50 -30.70
N VAL A 44 0.70 0.04 -31.69
CA VAL A 44 2.18 0.01 -31.81
C VAL A 44 2.94 -0.90 -30.83
N ALA A 45 3.28 -2.07 -31.37
CA ALA A 45 4.08 -3.12 -30.75
C ALA A 45 5.56 -2.73 -30.64
N GLU A 46 5.98 -2.24 -29.48
CA GLU A 46 7.30 -2.56 -28.97
C GLU A 46 7.19 -3.91 -28.25
N ASN A 47 7.96 -4.91 -28.69
CA ASN A 47 8.00 -6.21 -28.03
C ASN A 47 8.27 -5.99 -26.54
N PRO A 48 7.32 -6.28 -25.62
CA PRO A 48 7.61 -6.20 -24.21
C PRO A 48 8.78 -7.16 -23.92
N PRO A 49 9.82 -6.71 -23.20
CA PRO A 49 11.00 -7.55 -22.96
C PRO A 49 10.57 -8.89 -22.35
N ALA A 50 11.18 -9.99 -22.79
CA ALA A 50 10.75 -11.37 -22.52
C ALA A 50 10.43 -11.72 -21.05
N TRP A 51 10.84 -10.94 -20.06
CA TRP A 51 10.40 -11.11 -18.67
C TRP A 51 8.95 -10.67 -18.40
N LEU A 52 8.27 -10.06 -19.37
CA LEU A 52 6.82 -9.79 -19.38
C LEU A 52 5.99 -10.99 -19.86
N HIS A 53 6.60 -12.16 -20.09
CA HIS A 53 5.86 -13.41 -20.13
C HIS A 53 4.99 -13.45 -18.88
N THR A 54 3.68 -13.31 -19.09
CA THR A 54 2.71 -13.38 -18.01
C THR A 54 2.88 -14.78 -17.45
N PRO A 55 3.46 -14.95 -16.23
CA PRO A 55 3.55 -16.28 -15.65
C PRO A 55 2.13 -16.85 -15.66
N ALA A 56 2.00 -18.13 -16.00
CA ALA A 56 0.73 -18.84 -15.94
C ALA A 56 -0.02 -18.35 -14.71
N ARG A 57 -1.21 -17.76 -14.91
CA ARG A 57 -1.90 -17.00 -13.85
C ARG A 57 -2.23 -17.97 -12.73
N ILE A 58 -1.34 -18.10 -11.75
CA ILE A 58 -1.63 -18.82 -10.53
C ILE A 58 -2.76 -18.05 -9.87
N HIS A 59 -3.88 -18.74 -9.65
CA HIS A 59 -5.06 -18.18 -9.04
C HIS A 59 -4.73 -17.92 -7.57
N TRP A 60 -4.28 -16.70 -7.29
CA TRP A 60 -4.16 -16.18 -5.93
C TRP A 60 -5.56 -15.78 -5.47
N PRO A 61 -5.96 -16.08 -4.23
CA PRO A 61 -7.27 -15.67 -3.74
C PRO A 61 -7.44 -14.17 -3.96
N GLU A 62 -8.45 -13.81 -4.75
CA GLU A 62 -8.79 -12.43 -5.02
C GLU A 62 -9.16 -11.75 -3.69
N GLY A 63 -8.76 -10.49 -3.50
CA GLY A 63 -9.11 -9.78 -2.27
C GLY A 63 -8.13 -8.70 -1.82
N ALA A 64 -6.85 -8.80 -2.17
CA ALA A 64 -5.87 -7.78 -1.77
C ALA A 64 -4.69 -7.62 -2.74
N ALA A 65 -4.22 -6.39 -2.93
CA ALA A 65 -3.06 -6.06 -3.72
C ALA A 65 -2.20 -4.99 -3.03
N TYR A 66 -0.98 -5.35 -2.67
CA TYR A 66 0.01 -4.43 -2.13
C TYR A 66 0.87 -3.85 -3.25
N GLN A 67 1.15 -2.55 -3.16
CA GLN A 67 2.03 -1.85 -4.09
C GLN A 67 2.98 -0.94 -3.33
N TYR A 68 4.22 -0.88 -3.82
CA TYR A 68 5.16 0.15 -3.45
C TYR A 68 5.66 0.87 -4.70
N ARG A 69 5.26 2.14 -4.86
CA ARG A 69 5.57 2.95 -6.04
C ARG A 69 5.77 4.40 -5.64
N LEU A 70 6.71 5.08 -6.30
CA LEU A 70 7.04 6.48 -6.03
C LEU A 70 7.31 6.75 -4.53
N GLY A 71 7.94 5.79 -3.85
CA GLY A 71 8.25 5.88 -2.42
C GLY A 71 7.06 5.70 -1.47
N ARG A 72 5.88 5.27 -1.95
CA ARG A 72 4.64 5.18 -1.16
C ARG A 72 4.10 3.75 -1.10
N HIS A 73 3.60 3.36 0.07
CA HIS A 73 2.93 2.07 0.31
C HIS A 73 1.44 2.20 0.05
N ARG A 74 0.88 1.23 -0.68
CA ARG A 74 -0.56 1.13 -0.94
C ARG A 74 -1.05 -0.30 -0.77
N LEU A 75 -2.26 -0.46 -0.25
CA LEU A 75 -2.96 -1.72 -0.16
C LEU A 75 -4.38 -1.51 -0.70
N ALA A 76 -4.68 -2.11 -1.84
CA ALA A 76 -6.05 -2.20 -2.35
C ALA A 76 -6.67 -3.49 -1.81
N LEU A 77 -7.90 -3.39 -1.29
CA LEU A 77 -8.73 -4.51 -0.88
C LEU A 77 -9.92 -4.56 -1.82
N THR A 78 -10.23 -5.75 -2.34
CA THR A 78 -11.38 -5.99 -3.22
C THR A 78 -12.35 -6.93 -2.54
N THR A 79 -13.63 -6.72 -2.75
CA THR A 79 -14.66 -7.49 -2.05
C THR A 79 -15.96 -7.51 -2.84
N SER A 80 -16.58 -8.68 -2.88
CA SER A 80 -17.83 -8.95 -3.59
C SER A 80 -19.03 -8.72 -2.68
N GLY A 81 -19.72 -7.58 -2.85
CA GLY A 81 -20.99 -7.34 -2.17
C GLY A 81 -20.87 -7.20 -0.66
N VAL A 82 -20.09 -6.21 -0.21
CA VAL A 82 -19.85 -5.92 1.21
C VAL A 82 -21.16 -5.64 1.95
N ALA A 83 -21.41 -6.41 3.00
CA ALA A 83 -22.31 -5.99 4.06
C ALA A 83 -21.62 -4.89 4.88
N GLY A 84 -22.30 -3.76 5.14
CA GLY A 84 -21.70 -2.50 5.62
C GLY A 84 -20.77 -2.60 6.84
N HIS A 85 -20.79 -3.70 7.61
CA HIS A 85 -19.85 -3.94 8.70
C HIS A 85 -18.38 -3.98 8.24
N HIS A 86 -18.03 -4.62 7.11
CA HIS A 86 -16.62 -4.60 6.65
C HIS A 86 -16.18 -3.19 6.23
N GLU A 87 -17.08 -2.35 5.71
CA GLU A 87 -16.74 -0.94 5.42
C GLU A 87 -16.41 -0.21 6.71
N THR A 88 -17.18 -0.40 7.77
CA THR A 88 -16.91 0.16 9.10
C THR A 88 -15.60 -0.34 9.68
N ASP A 89 -15.32 -1.65 9.60
CA ASP A 89 -14.07 -2.23 10.10
C ASP A 89 -12.86 -1.69 9.34
N VAL A 90 -12.94 -1.68 8.01
CA VAL A 90 -11.91 -1.06 7.17
C VAL A 90 -11.91 0.45 7.35
N ALA A 91 -12.94 1.14 7.82
CA ALA A 91 -12.83 2.59 8.04
C ALA A 91 -12.19 2.93 9.39
N GLN A 92 -12.54 2.20 10.45
CA GLN A 92 -12.37 2.67 11.83
C GLN A 92 -11.63 1.69 12.74
N ALA A 93 -11.71 0.37 12.48
CA ALA A 93 -11.12 -0.61 13.38
C ALA A 93 -9.59 -0.60 13.33
N GLU A 94 -8.99 -1.07 14.42
CA GLU A 94 -7.56 -1.37 14.48
C GLU A 94 -7.18 -2.30 13.32
N ALA A 95 -6.09 -1.96 12.62
CA ALA A 95 -5.50 -2.84 11.63
C ALA A 95 -4.42 -3.71 12.25
N GLU A 96 -4.41 -4.97 11.84
CA GLU A 96 -3.28 -5.87 12.02
C GLU A 96 -2.63 -6.14 10.68
N PHE A 97 -1.30 -6.09 10.64
CA PHE A 97 -0.52 -6.42 9.45
C PHE A 97 0.46 -7.54 9.74
N ALA A 98 0.70 -8.37 8.74
CA ALA A 98 1.67 -9.45 8.75
C ALA A 98 2.50 -9.40 7.47
N LEU A 99 3.82 -9.57 7.59
CA LEU A 99 4.70 -9.67 6.44
C LEU A 99 5.23 -11.09 6.34
N VAL A 100 5.02 -11.73 5.19
CA VAL A 100 5.62 -13.03 4.85
C VAL A 100 6.62 -12.79 3.73
N VAL A 101 7.78 -13.43 3.81
CA VAL A 101 8.83 -13.39 2.80
C VAL A 101 9.13 -14.80 2.35
N GLU A 102 9.03 -15.06 1.05
CA GLU A 102 9.33 -16.36 0.43
C GLU A 102 10.31 -16.13 -0.72
N GLY A 103 11.58 -16.47 -0.50
CA GLY A 103 12.64 -16.18 -1.46
C GLY A 103 12.67 -14.69 -1.86
N PRO A 104 12.50 -14.35 -3.15
CA PRO A 104 12.48 -12.96 -3.61
C PRO A 104 11.10 -12.30 -3.48
N LEU A 105 10.04 -13.03 -3.09
CA LEU A 105 8.68 -12.50 -2.99
C LEU A 105 8.35 -12.05 -1.57
N LEU A 106 7.51 -11.03 -1.47
CA LEU A 106 6.86 -10.66 -0.21
C LEU A 106 5.34 -10.72 -0.36
N VAL A 107 4.66 -11.04 0.73
CA VAL A 107 3.19 -11.05 0.84
C VAL A 107 2.82 -10.22 2.06
N LEU A 108 1.93 -9.24 1.86
CA LEU A 108 1.38 -8.43 2.94
C LEU A 108 0.01 -8.96 3.32
N GLY A 109 -0.15 -9.43 4.55
CA GLY A 109 -1.44 -9.73 5.15
C GLY A 109 -2.00 -8.52 5.89
N ALA A 110 -3.32 -8.35 5.83
CA ALA A 110 -4.04 -7.35 6.61
C ALA A 110 -5.31 -7.94 7.21
N ARG A 111 -5.65 -7.52 8.42
CA ARG A 111 -6.94 -7.78 9.09
C ARG A 111 -7.42 -6.49 9.74
N PHE A 112 -8.74 -6.27 9.73
CA PHE A 112 -9.36 -5.07 10.28
C PHE A 112 -10.46 -5.47 11.27
N GLY A 113 -10.29 -5.09 12.53
CA GLY A 113 -11.16 -5.60 13.60
C GLY A 113 -11.07 -7.12 13.76
N GLU A 114 -12.05 -7.69 14.47
CA GLU A 114 -12.09 -9.12 14.78
C GLU A 114 -12.98 -9.92 13.81
N THR A 115 -13.89 -9.23 13.15
CA THR A 115 -14.93 -9.74 12.23
C THR A 115 -14.38 -10.06 10.85
N MET A 116 -13.40 -9.29 10.36
CA MET A 116 -12.83 -9.56 9.04
C MET A 116 -11.80 -10.70 9.09
N PRO A 117 -11.86 -11.66 8.15
CA PRO A 117 -10.77 -12.62 7.99
C PRO A 117 -9.49 -11.91 7.51
N TRP A 118 -8.36 -12.60 7.63
CA TRP A 118 -7.11 -12.12 7.05
C TRP A 118 -7.22 -12.04 5.52
N ALA A 119 -6.94 -10.86 4.97
CA ALA A 119 -6.77 -10.63 3.54
C ALA A 119 -5.28 -10.66 3.19
N TRP A 120 -4.88 -11.65 2.39
CA TRP A 120 -3.48 -11.82 1.95
C TRP A 120 -3.28 -11.22 0.56
N ALA A 121 -2.46 -10.18 0.47
CA ALA A 121 -2.17 -9.53 -0.80
C ALA A 121 -1.47 -10.47 -1.78
N ARG A 122 -1.70 -10.25 -3.07
CA ARG A 122 -0.94 -10.93 -4.13
C ARG A 122 0.58 -10.78 -3.90
N PRO A 123 1.38 -11.82 -4.19
CA PRO A 123 2.82 -11.76 -4.01
C PRO A 123 3.43 -10.59 -4.78
N TYR A 124 4.25 -9.81 -4.09
CA TYR A 124 4.89 -8.62 -4.61
C TYR A 124 6.38 -8.86 -4.84
N HIS A 125 6.86 -8.34 -5.97
CA HIS A 125 8.28 -8.24 -6.28
C HIS A 125 8.58 -6.82 -6.80
N TRP A 126 9.71 -6.25 -6.37
CA TRP A 126 10.20 -4.93 -6.81
C TRP A 126 10.11 -4.71 -8.32
N TYR A 127 10.59 -5.69 -9.09
CA TYR A 127 10.65 -5.63 -10.55
C TYR A 127 9.28 -5.70 -11.24
N PHE A 128 8.20 -6.09 -10.54
CA PHE A 128 6.85 -6.03 -11.10
C PHE A 128 6.29 -4.60 -11.16
N THR A 129 6.92 -3.65 -10.47
CA THR A 129 6.60 -2.22 -10.62
C THR A 129 7.26 -1.67 -11.88
N ALA A 130 6.59 -0.80 -12.63
CA ALA A 130 7.18 -0.16 -13.83
C ALA A 130 8.48 0.60 -13.45
N PRO A 131 9.55 0.57 -14.28
CA PRO A 131 10.84 1.19 -13.96
C PRO A 131 10.75 2.64 -13.47
N ALA A 132 9.97 3.49 -14.17
CA ALA A 132 9.80 4.90 -13.81
C ALA A 132 9.11 5.13 -12.44
N LYS A 133 8.45 4.10 -11.89
CA LYS A 133 7.74 4.15 -10.60
C LYS A 133 8.55 3.48 -9.46
N ARG A 134 9.71 2.87 -9.75
CA ARG A 134 10.59 2.20 -8.78
C ARG A 134 11.43 3.22 -8.02
N VAL A 135 11.37 3.21 -6.68
CA VAL A 135 12.17 4.07 -5.79
C VAL A 135 12.75 3.27 -4.63
N VAL A 136 14.04 2.90 -4.65
CA VAL A 136 14.61 2.08 -3.57
C VAL A 136 14.44 2.77 -2.20
N PRO A 137 13.82 2.12 -1.19
CA PRO A 137 13.69 2.71 0.13
C PRO A 137 15.05 3.09 0.73
N ALA A 138 15.09 4.15 1.53
CA ALA A 138 16.32 4.57 2.20
C ALA A 138 16.82 3.53 3.20
N SER A 139 18.15 3.39 3.31
CA SER A 139 18.80 2.55 4.32
C SER A 139 18.88 3.26 5.66
N ILE A 140 17.81 3.18 6.46
CA ILE A 140 17.79 3.79 7.79
C ILE A 140 17.93 2.68 8.83
N ALA A 141 19.00 2.69 9.62
CA ALA A 141 19.16 1.76 10.73
C ALA A 141 18.07 1.98 11.78
N LEU A 142 17.57 0.91 12.40
CA LEU A 142 16.64 1.00 13.53
C LEU A 142 17.42 1.29 14.82
N THR A 143 17.55 2.58 15.17
CA THR A 143 18.21 3.06 16.39
C THR A 143 17.28 4.03 17.12
N PRO A 144 17.45 4.27 18.42
CA PRO A 144 16.64 5.26 19.14
C PRO A 144 16.61 6.65 18.48
N ARG A 145 17.74 7.07 17.89
CA ARG A 145 17.87 8.38 17.21
C ARG A 145 17.12 8.46 15.87
N THR A 146 16.91 7.32 15.21
CA THR A 146 16.28 7.24 13.88
C THR A 146 14.87 6.68 13.92
N TYR A 147 14.42 6.17 15.07
CA TYR A 147 13.12 5.52 15.29
C TYR A 147 11.95 6.36 14.76
N ALA A 148 11.91 7.65 15.10
CA ALA A 148 10.88 8.58 14.66
C ALA A 148 10.83 8.79 13.13
N ARG A 149 11.89 8.48 12.40
CA ARG A 149 11.97 8.64 10.93
C ARG A 149 11.54 7.39 10.16
N LEU A 150 11.28 6.30 10.86
CA LEU A 150 10.94 4.99 10.30
C LEU A 150 9.43 4.73 10.26
N TRP A 151 8.60 5.70 10.61
CA TRP A 151 7.16 5.60 10.37
C TRP A 151 6.89 5.72 8.88
N ALA A 152 6.22 4.74 8.30
CA ALA A 152 5.73 4.79 6.93
C ALA A 152 4.21 4.81 6.90
N THR A 153 3.64 5.60 6.01
CA THR A 153 2.19 5.62 5.79
C THR A 153 1.81 4.53 4.78
N LEU A 154 0.90 3.64 5.18
CA LEU A 154 0.22 2.70 4.29
C LEU A 154 -1.17 3.24 3.95
N TRP A 155 -1.38 3.54 2.67
CA TRP A 155 -2.68 3.96 2.15
C TRP A 155 -3.51 2.74 1.79
N ILE A 156 -4.69 2.62 2.38
CA ILE A 156 -5.58 1.47 2.19
C ILE A 156 -6.83 1.95 1.46
N THR A 157 -7.27 1.18 0.47
CA THR A 157 -8.49 1.47 -0.31
C THR A 157 -9.32 0.20 -0.38
N LEU A 158 -10.59 0.28 0.03
CA LEU A 158 -11.57 -0.78 -0.17
C LEU A 158 -12.35 -0.48 -1.45
N VAL A 159 -12.39 -1.44 -2.37
CA VAL A 159 -13.04 -1.35 -3.67
C VAL A 159 -14.08 -2.45 -3.79
N ASP A 160 -15.29 -2.08 -4.20
CA ASP A 160 -16.34 -3.02 -4.58
C ASP A 160 -15.98 -3.62 -5.95
N ASP A 161 -15.79 -4.93 -6.01
CA ASP A 161 -15.33 -5.60 -7.23
C ASP A 161 -16.37 -5.60 -8.36
N ARG A 162 -17.65 -5.44 -8.05
CA ARG A 162 -18.75 -5.50 -9.02
C ARG A 162 -18.82 -4.26 -9.88
N ASN A 163 -18.47 -3.10 -9.32
CA ASN A 163 -18.61 -1.80 -9.97
C ASN A 163 -17.34 -0.94 -9.92
N GLY A 164 -16.26 -1.44 -9.31
CA GLY A 164 -14.99 -0.74 -9.17
C GLY A 164 -15.04 0.50 -8.28
N ARG A 165 -16.15 0.75 -7.55
CA ARG A 165 -16.28 1.95 -6.71
C ARG A 165 -15.45 1.81 -5.46
N VAL A 166 -14.71 2.88 -5.16
CA VAL A 166 -14.03 3.01 -3.88
C VAL A 166 -15.07 3.24 -2.78
N ARG A 167 -15.12 2.33 -1.81
CA ARG A 167 -16.00 2.41 -0.63
C ARG A 167 -15.33 3.10 0.54
N VAL A 168 -14.05 2.77 0.78
CA VAL A 168 -13.29 3.30 1.92
C VAL A 168 -11.89 3.71 1.45
N ARG A 169 -11.40 4.82 2.03
CA ARG A 169 -9.98 5.20 2.00
C ARG A 169 -9.53 5.49 3.42
N ARG A 170 -8.39 4.95 3.83
CA ARG A 170 -7.75 5.28 5.10
C ARG A 170 -6.24 5.27 4.98
N ALA A 171 -5.59 5.97 5.89
CA ALA A 171 -4.16 5.89 6.10
C ALA A 171 -3.89 5.27 7.46
N VAL A 172 -2.85 4.43 7.54
CA VAL A 172 -2.30 3.93 8.81
C VAL A 172 -0.82 4.22 8.86
N ALA A 173 -0.31 4.54 10.05
CA ALA A 173 1.11 4.69 10.29
C ALA A 173 1.69 3.34 10.72
N LEU A 174 2.52 2.74 9.88
CA LEU A 174 3.21 1.48 10.18
C LEU A 174 4.30 1.74 11.22
N ARG A 175 4.34 0.87 12.24
CA ARG A 175 5.35 0.95 13.30
C ARG A 175 6.78 0.82 12.73
N PRO A 176 7.78 1.49 13.33
CA PRO A 176 9.16 1.48 12.85
C PRO A 176 9.77 0.10 12.61
N GLU A 177 9.49 -0.89 13.46
CA GLU A 177 10.00 -2.25 13.32
C GLU A 177 9.45 -2.92 12.05
N PHE A 178 8.15 -2.75 11.80
CA PHE A 178 7.48 -3.29 10.62
C PHE A 178 7.98 -2.60 9.35
N THR A 179 8.05 -1.26 9.36
CA THR A 179 8.56 -0.47 8.24
C THR A 179 10.01 -0.82 7.93
N HIS A 180 10.87 -0.95 8.95
CA HIS A 180 12.27 -1.31 8.79
C HIS A 180 12.42 -2.67 8.09
N THR A 181 11.68 -3.68 8.54
CA THR A 181 11.69 -5.02 7.92
C THR A 181 11.15 -4.97 6.48
N LEU A 182 10.02 -4.29 6.25
CA LEU A 182 9.43 -4.15 4.91
C LEU A 182 10.38 -3.43 3.94
N HIS A 183 11.00 -2.33 4.36
CA HIS A 183 11.99 -1.60 3.56
C HIS A 183 13.25 -2.43 3.33
N GLY A 184 13.70 -3.21 4.32
CA GLY A 184 14.80 -4.15 4.19
C GLY A 184 14.55 -5.18 3.08
N VAL A 185 13.36 -5.77 3.04
CA VAL A 185 12.95 -6.74 2.00
C VAL A 185 12.89 -6.07 0.62
N LEU A 186 12.24 -4.91 0.51
CA LEU A 186 12.16 -4.16 -0.76
C LEU A 186 13.54 -3.79 -1.31
N ARG A 187 14.46 -3.36 -0.42
CA ARG A 187 15.84 -3.07 -0.80
C ARG A 187 16.60 -4.32 -1.22
N ALA A 188 16.45 -5.43 -0.50
CA ALA A 188 17.08 -6.70 -0.87
C ALA A 188 16.62 -7.19 -2.25
N GLN A 189 15.33 -7.00 -2.59
CA GLN A 189 14.82 -7.25 -3.93
C GLN A 189 15.44 -6.30 -4.96
N ALA A 190 15.50 -4.99 -4.66
CA ALA A 190 15.99 -3.98 -5.60
C ALA A 190 17.50 -4.08 -5.90
N LEU A 191 18.29 -4.59 -4.95
CA LEU A 191 19.75 -4.74 -5.08
C LEU A 191 20.16 -6.08 -5.70
N ARG A 192 19.22 -7.00 -5.93
CA ARG A 192 19.48 -8.31 -6.55
C ARG A 192 19.00 -8.30 -8.00
N PRO A 193 19.77 -8.88 -8.94
CA PRO A 193 19.28 -9.10 -10.29
C PRO A 193 17.99 -9.91 -10.29
N PHE A 194 17.08 -9.58 -11.22
CA PHE A 194 15.85 -10.34 -11.38
C PHE A 194 16.16 -11.77 -11.85
N GLN A 195 15.65 -12.77 -11.13
CA GLN A 195 15.81 -14.18 -11.46
C GLN A 195 14.44 -14.85 -11.59
N GLY A 196 13.90 -14.90 -12.80
CA GLY A 196 12.58 -15.47 -13.10
C GLY A 196 12.35 -16.86 -12.50
N PRO A 197 13.26 -17.84 -12.68
CA PRO A 197 13.10 -19.18 -12.10
C PRO A 197 13.03 -19.19 -10.57
N THR A 198 13.76 -18.30 -9.89
CA THR A 198 13.72 -18.18 -8.43
C THR A 198 12.40 -17.59 -7.95
N VAL A 199 11.85 -16.62 -8.68
CA VAL A 199 10.52 -16.04 -8.42
C VAL A 199 9.42 -17.06 -8.62
N GLN A 200 9.48 -17.85 -9.69
CA GLN A 200 8.50 -18.89 -9.99
C GLN A 200 8.43 -19.95 -8.88
N ARG A 201 9.59 -20.50 -8.48
CA ARG A 201 9.66 -21.47 -7.37
C ARG A 201 9.13 -20.90 -6.05
N ALA A 202 9.39 -19.61 -5.79
CA ALA A 202 8.86 -18.96 -4.60
C ALA A 202 7.33 -18.80 -4.66
N LEU A 203 6.77 -18.54 -5.84
CA LEU A 203 5.34 -18.43 -6.03
C LEU A 203 4.63 -19.78 -5.80
N GLU A 204 5.21 -20.87 -6.29
CA GLU A 204 4.73 -22.25 -6.03
C GLU A 204 4.71 -22.55 -4.52
N ARG A 205 5.82 -22.28 -3.81
CA ARG A 205 5.88 -22.47 -2.34
C ARG A 205 4.91 -21.58 -1.57
N LEU A 206 4.65 -20.36 -2.03
CA LEU A 206 3.62 -19.50 -1.43
C LEU A 206 2.22 -20.08 -1.62
N HIS A 207 1.94 -20.63 -2.79
CA HIS A 207 0.65 -21.24 -3.10
C HIS A 207 0.37 -22.45 -2.20
N GLU A 208 1.35 -23.35 -2.06
CA GLU A 208 1.27 -24.50 -1.15
C GLU A 208 1.08 -24.08 0.32
N ALA A 209 1.67 -22.94 0.71
CA ALA A 209 1.60 -22.43 2.08
C ALA A 209 0.40 -21.53 2.38
N LEU A 210 -0.51 -21.28 1.44
CA LEU A 210 -1.66 -20.38 1.59
C LEU A 210 -2.45 -20.60 2.90
N PRO A 211 -2.81 -21.84 3.29
CA PRO A 211 -3.59 -22.08 4.51
C PRO A 211 -2.89 -21.66 5.82
N VAL A 212 -1.56 -21.56 5.79
CA VAL A 212 -0.72 -21.34 6.98
C VAL A 212 0.14 -20.07 6.89
N LEU A 213 -0.13 -19.16 5.94
CA LEU A 213 0.68 -17.95 5.75
C LEU A 213 0.82 -17.11 7.03
N GLY A 214 -0.23 -17.08 7.86
CA GLY A 214 -0.18 -16.41 9.16
C GLY A 214 0.98 -16.90 10.03
N LEU A 215 1.23 -18.22 10.06
CA LEU A 215 2.29 -18.83 10.87
C LEU A 215 3.70 -18.52 10.32
N ARG A 216 3.79 -18.12 9.05
CA ARG A 216 5.05 -17.82 8.36
C ARG A 216 5.42 -16.33 8.39
N ALA A 217 4.64 -15.50 9.08
CA ALA A 217 4.89 -14.07 9.16
C ALA A 217 6.20 -13.80 9.92
N CYS A 218 7.15 -13.12 9.27
CA CYS A 218 8.43 -12.75 9.89
C CYS A 218 8.32 -11.51 10.79
N VAL A 219 7.30 -10.67 10.56
CA VAL A 219 6.96 -9.55 11.44
C VAL A 219 5.45 -9.30 11.40
N ARG A 220 4.91 -8.88 12.54
CA ARG A 220 3.52 -8.47 12.70
C ARG A 220 3.44 -7.12 13.40
N THR A 221 2.38 -6.37 13.15
CA THR A 221 2.14 -5.10 13.84
C THR A 221 0.65 -4.81 13.94
N ARG A 222 0.29 -3.99 14.93
CA ARG A 222 -1.04 -3.41 15.07
C ARG A 222 -0.96 -1.90 14.91
N CYS A 223 -1.93 -1.32 14.23
CA CYS A 223 -1.96 0.11 13.94
C CYS A 223 -3.39 0.62 14.08
N ALA A 224 -3.55 1.67 14.89
CA ALA A 224 -4.76 2.47 14.86
C ALA A 224 -4.88 3.23 13.52
N ALA A 225 -6.12 3.56 13.14
CA ALA A 225 -6.35 4.47 12.03
C ALA A 225 -5.69 5.83 12.32
N VAL A 226 -5.01 6.40 11.33
CA VAL A 226 -4.60 7.81 11.40
C VAL A 226 -5.82 8.61 10.96
N SER A 227 -6.53 9.18 11.93
CA SER A 227 -7.68 10.04 11.66
C SER A 227 -7.23 11.28 10.89
N GLU A 228 -7.26 11.24 9.55
CA GLU A 228 -7.42 12.44 8.76
C GLU A 228 -8.91 12.69 8.58
N PRO A 229 -9.44 13.88 8.94
CA PRO A 229 -10.81 14.21 8.61
C PRO A 229 -10.99 14.15 7.09
N MET A 230 -11.82 13.21 6.62
CA MET A 230 -12.16 12.96 5.20
C MET A 230 -12.59 14.22 4.44
N SER A 231 -12.94 15.29 5.15
CA SER A 231 -13.44 16.56 4.64
C SER A 231 -12.51 17.23 3.62
N ARG A 232 -11.21 16.93 3.61
CA ARG A 232 -10.27 17.60 2.70
C ARG A 232 -10.22 17.04 1.27
N TRP A 233 -10.66 15.79 1.06
CA TRP A 233 -10.58 15.14 -0.26
C TRP A 233 -11.86 15.32 -1.09
N ALA A 234 -13.03 15.38 -0.44
CA ALA A 234 -14.32 15.52 -1.12
C ALA A 234 -14.48 16.87 -1.86
N VAL A 235 -13.81 17.93 -1.41
CA VAL A 235 -13.94 19.27 -2.02
C VAL A 235 -13.24 19.35 -3.38
N THR A 236 -12.10 18.66 -3.56
CA THR A 236 -11.29 18.82 -4.77
C THR A 236 -11.86 18.16 -6.04
N GLU A 237 -12.82 17.24 -5.90
CA GLU A 237 -13.44 16.55 -7.04
C GLU A 237 -14.72 17.28 -7.51
N ALA A 238 -15.57 17.73 -6.58
CA ALA A 238 -16.77 18.50 -6.89
C ALA A 238 -16.46 19.92 -7.43
N GLU A 239 -15.37 20.54 -6.97
CA GLU A 239 -14.96 21.87 -7.42
C GLU A 239 -14.33 21.82 -8.83
N ARG A 240 -13.75 20.67 -9.23
CA ARG A 240 -13.17 20.45 -10.56
C ARG A 240 -14.18 20.24 -11.67
N ASP A 241 -15.34 19.64 -11.38
CA ASP A 241 -16.40 19.48 -12.37
C ASP A 241 -17.06 20.82 -12.74
N LYS A 242 -17.08 21.76 -11.77
CA LYS A 242 -17.48 23.15 -12.04
C LYS A 242 -16.45 23.89 -12.91
N THR A 243 -15.14 23.67 -12.72
CA THR A 243 -14.11 24.34 -13.53
C THR A 243 -14.09 23.86 -14.98
N LYS A 244 -14.30 22.57 -15.24
CA LYS A 244 -14.39 22.04 -16.62
C LYS A 244 -15.60 22.55 -17.39
N SER A 245 -16.74 22.68 -16.71
CA SER A 245 -17.98 23.24 -17.29
C SER A 245 -17.82 24.71 -17.70
N HIS A 246 -16.96 25.47 -17.01
CA HIS A 246 -16.74 26.90 -17.29
C HIS A 246 -15.76 27.18 -18.44
N ILE A 247 -14.87 26.23 -18.76
CA ILE A 247 -13.89 26.38 -19.85
C ILE A 247 -14.52 26.02 -21.20
N LEU A 248 -15.43 25.04 -21.23
CA LEU A 248 -16.15 24.64 -22.46
C LEU A 248 -17.20 25.67 -22.93
N SER A 249 -17.71 26.53 -22.04
CA SER A 249 -18.68 27.58 -22.42
C SER A 249 -18.04 28.82 -23.04
N ARG A 250 -16.71 28.98 -22.96
CA ARG A 250 -15.98 30.12 -23.55
C ARG A 250 -15.43 29.89 -24.95
N GLN A 251 -15.41 28.65 -25.45
CA GLN A 251 -14.91 28.32 -26.80
C GLN A 251 -16.03 28.23 -27.88
N ARG A 252 -17.25 28.68 -27.58
CA ARG A 252 -18.39 28.69 -28.51
C ARG A 252 -18.86 30.11 -28.90
N LYS A 253 -17.98 31.10 -28.83
CA LYS A 253 -18.22 32.44 -29.38
C LYS A 253 -17.17 32.80 -30.40
#